data_AF-A0A951PKT3-F1
#
_entry.id   AF-A0A951PKT3-F1
#
_cell.length_a   1.000
_cell.length_b   1.000
_cell.length_c   1.000
_cell.angle_alpha   90.00
_cell.angle_beta   90.00
_cell.angle_gamma   90.00
#
_symmetry.space_group_name_H-M   'P 1'
#
loop_
_entity.id
_entity.type
_entity.pdbx_description
1 polymer ?
#
loop_
_entity_poly.entity_id
_entity_poly.type
_entity_poly.pdbx_seq_one_letter_code
_entity_poly.pdbx_strand_id
1 'polypeptide(L)' 'MQPALHLSTKVLPGNKIEISAPELLVGNTVEVFVILKDTSSSSRCSAIDLLDKLPGQRLFKTPEEADQYLQEERSAWEI' A
#
# COMPACT_ATOMS: atom_id res chain seq x y z
N MET A 1 31.64 -5.63 12.21
CA MET A 1 30.63 -4.56 12.15
C MET A 1 31.15 -3.53 11.16
N GLN A 2 30.58 -3.44 9.96
CA GLN A 2 30.94 -2.38 9.00
C GLN A 2 30.17 -1.10 9.37
N PRO A 3 30.81 0.08 9.44
CA PRO A 3 30.10 1.32 9.69
C PRO A 3 29.25 1.69 8.46
N ALA A 4 27.92 1.69 8.61
CA ALA A 4 26.99 2.14 7.58
C ALA A 4 26.44 3.52 7.97
N LEU A 5 26.60 4.51 7.08
CA LEU A 5 26.06 5.86 7.26
C LEU A 5 24.68 5.94 6.59
N HIS A 6 23.61 6.04 7.37
CA HIS A 6 22.25 6.22 6.85
C HIS A 6 21.87 7.71 6.83
N LEU A 7 21.76 8.29 5.63
CA LEU A 7 21.36 9.68 5.44
C LEU A 7 20.04 9.76 4.65
N SER A 8 19.06 10.50 5.18
CA SER A 8 17.83 10.84 4.45
C SER A 8 17.96 12.23 3.85
N THR A 9 17.79 12.35 2.54
CA THR A 9 17.82 13.62 1.82
C THR A 9 16.71 13.69 0.77
N LYS A 10 16.35 14.91 0.34
CA LYS A 10 15.32 15.13 -0.68
C LYS A 10 15.97 15.26 -2.05
N VAL A 11 15.23 14.85 -3.08
CA VAL A 11 15.62 15.07 -4.46
C VAL A 11 15.44 16.55 -4.81
N LEU A 12 16.50 17.18 -5.29
CA LEU A 12 16.51 18.57 -5.74
C LEU A 12 16.06 18.67 -7.21
N PRO A 13 15.70 19.88 -7.70
CA PRO A 13 15.38 20.09 -9.10
C PRO A 13 16.47 19.55 -10.05
N GLY A 14 16.04 18.96 -11.16
CA GLY A 14 16.95 18.25 -12.07
C GLY A 14 17.31 16.82 -11.64
N ASN A 15 16.50 16.22 -10.74
CA ASN A 15 16.67 14.84 -10.26
C ASN A 15 18.01 14.59 -9.57
N LYS A 16 18.52 15.61 -8.86
CA LYS A 16 19.83 15.58 -8.20
C LYS A 16 19.70 15.26 -6.71
N ILE A 17 20.62 14.45 -6.21
CA ILE A 17 20.79 14.19 -4.76
C ILE A 17 22.17 14.72 -4.36
N GLU A 18 22.22 15.50 -3.28
CA GLU A 18 23.49 16.00 -2.71
C GLU A 18 23.71 15.38 -1.33
N ILE A 19 24.91 14.85 -1.11
CA ILE A 19 25.37 14.23 0.13
C ILE A 19 26.65 14.95 0.54
N SER A 20 26.68 15.47 1.78
CA SER A 20 27.88 16.08 2.36
C SER A 20 28.27 15.30 3.61
N ALA A 21 29.50 14.78 3.61
CA ALA A 21 30.07 14.02 4.73
C ALA A 21 31.48 14.56 5.04
N PRO A 22 31.58 15.63 5.86
CA PRO A 22 32.84 16.29 6.20
C PRO A 22 33.88 15.37 6.89
N GLU A 23 33.42 14.26 7.45
CA GLU A 23 34.24 13.24 8.12
C GLU A 23 35.02 12.33 7.15
N LEU A 24 34.69 12.36 5.85
CA LEU A 24 35.39 11.57 4.85
C LEU A 24 36.65 12.29 4.38
N LEU A 25 37.78 11.59 4.48
CA LEU A 25 39.07 12.08 4.02
C LEU A 25 39.28 11.79 2.54
N VAL A 26 40.02 12.66 1.88
CA VAL A 26 40.43 12.49 0.48
C VAL A 26 41.23 11.20 0.35
N GLY A 27 40.83 10.34 -0.61
CA GLY A 27 41.46 9.04 -0.86
C GLY A 27 40.75 7.85 -0.21
N ASN A 28 39.72 8.08 0.62
CA ASN A 28 38.90 6.99 1.14
C ASN A 28 38.01 6.40 0.04
N THR A 29 38.04 5.07 -0.09
CA THR A 29 37.06 4.34 -0.89
C THR A 29 35.73 4.30 -0.15
N VAL A 30 34.65 4.72 -0.80
CA VAL A 30 33.30 4.72 -0.24
C VAL A 30 32.34 3.96 -1.15
N GLU A 31 31.37 3.30 -0.53
CA GLU A 31 30.30 2.58 -1.22
C GLU A 31 28.97 3.27 -0.89
N VAL A 32 28.17 3.54 -1.92
CA VAL A 32 26.89 4.28 -1.80
C VAL A 32 25.75 3.37 -2.21
N PHE A 33 24.81 3.15 -1.29
CA PHE A 33 23.59 2.42 -1.56
C PHE A 33 22.40 3.38 -1.60
N VAL A 34 21.69 3.40 -2.73
CA VAL A 34 20.45 4.19 -2.87
C VAL A 34 19.27 3.23 -2.83
N ILE A 35 18.45 3.36 -1.79
CA ILE A 35 17.20 2.61 -1.65
C ILE A 35 16.07 3.59 -1.94
N LEU A 36 15.32 3.35 -3.01
CA LEU A 36 14.09 4.07 -3.26
C LEU A 36 13.08 3.66 -2.20
N LYS A 37 12.61 4.64 -1.42
CA LYS A 37 11.48 4.39 -0.52
C LYS A 37 10.26 4.16 -1.40
N ASP A 38 9.62 3.01 -1.23
CA ASP A 38 8.30 2.74 -1.82
C ASP A 38 7.33 3.82 -1.35
N THR A 39 7.12 4.82 -2.22
CA THR A 39 6.03 5.78 -2.12
C THR A 39 4.83 5.30 -2.91
N SER A 40 4.82 4.02 -3.32
CA SER A 40 3.59 3.38 -3.73
C SER A 40 2.65 3.42 -2.52
N SER A 41 1.89 4.50 -2.45
CA SER A 41 0.49 4.43 -2.10
C SER A 41 -0.16 3.49 -3.10
N SER A 42 0.16 2.19 -3.02
CA SER A 42 -0.90 1.23 -3.02
C SER A 42 -1.80 1.74 -1.91
N SER A 43 -2.80 2.54 -2.29
CA SER A 43 -3.83 2.97 -1.38
C SER A 43 -4.36 1.64 -0.86
N ARG A 44 -3.95 1.26 0.35
CA ARG A 44 -4.56 0.15 1.07
C ARG A 44 -5.97 0.63 1.29
N CYS A 45 -6.81 0.40 0.28
CA CYS A 45 -8.20 0.74 0.33
C CYS A 45 -8.75 -0.25 1.34
N SER A 46 -9.27 0.26 2.46
CA SER A 46 -9.93 -0.61 3.42
C SER A 46 -10.99 -1.40 2.65
N ALA A 47 -11.16 -2.68 3.00
CA ALA A 47 -12.25 -3.47 2.43
C ALA A 47 -13.59 -2.74 2.61
N ILE A 48 -13.73 -2.00 3.72
CA ILE A 48 -14.90 -1.15 4.02
C ILE A 48 -15.00 0.00 3.00
N ASP A 49 -13.91 0.72 2.74
CA ASP A 49 -13.91 1.83 1.76
C ASP A 49 -14.20 1.35 0.33
N LEU A 50 -13.82 0.12 -0.01
CA LEU A 50 -14.17 -0.50 -1.30
C LEU A 50 -15.66 -0.83 -1.37
N LEU A 51 -16.23 -1.37 -0.29
CA LEU A 51 -17.64 -1.72 -0.20
C LEU A 51 -18.55 -0.49 -0.27
N ASP A 52 -18.11 0.66 0.24
CA ASP A 52 -18.83 1.94 0.16
C ASP A 52 -18.77 2.56 -1.24
N LYS A 53 -17.67 2.35 -1.98
CA LYS A 53 -17.47 2.88 -3.33
C LYS A 53 -18.22 2.12 -4.44
N LEU A 54 -18.83 0.98 -4.11
CA LEU A 54 -19.53 0.11 -5.07
C LEU A 54 -21.04 0.01 -4.78
N PRO A 55 -21.81 1.12 -4.72
CA PRO A 55 -23.26 1.05 -4.64
C PRO A 55 -23.82 0.49 -5.95
N GLY A 56 -24.36 -0.74 -5.93
CA GLY A 56 -25.06 -1.34 -7.07
C GLY A 56 -24.49 -2.68 -7.56
N GLN A 57 -23.37 -3.16 -7.03
CA GLN A 57 -22.81 -4.48 -7.36
C GLN A 57 -23.22 -5.59 -6.38
N ARG A 58 -24.04 -5.27 -5.37
CA ARG A 58 -24.53 -6.24 -4.39
C ARG A 58 -25.79 -6.91 -4.93
N LEU A 59 -25.78 -8.24 -4.98
CA LEU A 59 -26.92 -9.05 -5.42
C LEU A 59 -28.16 -8.80 -4.54
N PHE A 60 -27.94 -8.61 -3.24
CA PHE A 60 -28.96 -8.26 -2.25
C PHE A 60 -28.62 -6.91 -1.63
N LYS A 61 -29.65 -6.08 -1.40
CA LYS A 61 -29.49 -4.76 -0.80
C LYS A 61 -29.41 -4.82 0.71
N THR A 62 -30.08 -5.81 1.31
CA THR A 62 -30.12 -6.02 2.75
C THR A 62 -29.91 -7.49 3.10
N PRO A 63 -29.45 -7.81 4.31
CA PRO A 63 -29.31 -9.20 4.75
C PRO A 63 -30.66 -9.93 4.80
N GLU A 64 -31.75 -9.25 5.11
CA GLU A 64 -33.09 -9.85 5.17
C GLU A 64 -33.55 -10.36 3.80
N GLU A 65 -33.20 -9.64 2.72
CA GLU A 65 -33.48 -10.07 1.35
C GLU A 65 -32.71 -11.35 0.99
N ALA A 66 -31.46 -11.46 1.44
CA ALA A 66 -30.65 -12.66 1.27
C ALA A 66 -31.21 -13.84 2.08
N ASP A 67 -31.63 -13.60 3.33
CA ASP A 67 -32.21 -14.62 4.20
C ASP A 67 -33.54 -15.15 3.65
N GLN A 68 -34.40 -14.26 3.14
CA GLN A 68 -35.65 -14.64 2.50
C GLN A 68 -35.39 -15.52 1.26
N TYR A 69 -34.47 -15.11 0.38
CA TYR A 69 -34.09 -15.89 -0.79
C TYR A 69 -33.62 -17.30 -0.42
N LEU A 70 -32.74 -17.41 0.59
CA LEU A 70 -32.24 -18.70 1.05
C LEU A 70 -33.35 -19.59 1.65
N GLN A 71 -34.32 -18.99 2.33
CA GLN A 71 -35.44 -19.73 2.90
C GLN A 71 -36.38 -20.27 1.81
N GLU A 72 -36.69 -19.46 0.80
CA GLU A 72 -37.49 -19.85 -0.36
C GLU A 72 -36.83 -21.02 -1.11
N GLU A 73 -35.52 -20.93 -1.36
CA GLU A 73 -34.75 -22.01 -1.98
C GLU A 73 -34.80 -23.29 -1.14
N ARG A 74 -34.63 -23.23 0.19
CA ARG A 74 -34.70 -24.43 1.04
C ARG A 74 -36.09 -25.07 1.01
N SER A 75 -37.14 -24.26 1.14
CA SER A 75 -38.53 -24.76 1.12
C SER A 75 -38.92 -25.38 -0.23
N ALA A 76 -38.35 -24.92 -1.34
CA ALA A 76 -38.57 -25.52 -2.66
C ALA A 76 -37.94 -26.93 -2.81
N TRP A 77 -36.97 -27.29 -1.97
CA TRP A 77 -36.26 -28.57 -2.01
C TRP A 77 -36.77 -29.59 -0.98
N GLU A 78 -37.63 -29.17 -0.05
CA GLU A 78 -38.33 -30.05 0.90
C GLU A 78 -39.65 -30.64 0.33
N ILE A 79 -39.82 -30.59 -1.01
CA ILE A 79 -40.94 -31.17 -1.76
C ILE A 79 -40.63 -32.63 -2.14
#